data_AF-A0A7K2XIR2-F1
#
_entry.id   AF-A0A7K2XIR2-F1
#
_cell.length_a   1.000
_cell.length_b   1.000
_cell.length_c   1.000
_cell.angle_alpha   90.00
_cell.angle_beta   90.00
_cell.angle_gamma   90.00
#
_symmetry.space_group_name_H-M   'P 1'
#
loop_
_entity.id
_entity.type
_entity.pdbx_description
1 polymer ?
#
loop_
_entity_poly.entity_id
_entity_poly.type
_entity_poly.pdbx_seq_one_letter_code
_entity_poly.pdbx_strand_id
1 'polypeptide(L)' 'MEHAGDDTPLGDLARDVRADRQWPQDEPESFELYNEHLESMRACSDALVTLKEAWGLYEEIPAQT' A
#
# COMPACT_ATOMS: atom_id res chain seq x y z
N MET A 1 10.17 -1.16 -7.35
CA MET A 1 8.98 -2.04 -7.40
C MET A 1 9.48 -3.49 -7.46
N GLU A 2 10.08 -3.98 -6.38
CA GLU A 2 10.91 -5.21 -6.36
C GLU A 2 10.24 -6.43 -5.70
N HIS A 3 8.96 -6.36 -5.28
CA HIS A 3 8.30 -7.44 -4.53
C HIS A 3 7.08 -8.07 -5.23
N ALA A 4 6.76 -7.69 -6.46
CA ALA A 4 5.55 -8.17 -7.16
C ALA A 4 5.60 -9.66 -7.58
N GLY A 5 6.68 -10.38 -7.23
CA GLY A 5 6.86 -11.82 -7.47
C GLY A 5 7.09 -12.65 -6.20
N ASP A 6 7.06 -12.03 -5.02
CA ASP A 6 7.21 -12.71 -3.73
C ASP A 6 5.84 -13.12 -3.20
N ASP A 7 5.69 -14.39 -2.77
CA ASP A 7 4.51 -14.92 -2.06
C ASP A 7 4.53 -14.40 -0.61
N THR A 8 4.51 -13.08 -0.47
CA THR A 8 4.53 -12.36 0.80
C THR A 8 3.34 -11.41 0.88
N PRO A 9 2.87 -11.06 2.09
CA PRO A 9 1.77 -10.10 2.23
C PRO A 9 2.02 -8.77 1.50
N LEU A 10 3.27 -8.30 1.48
CA LEU A 10 3.67 -7.08 0.76
C LEU A 10 3.63 -7.26 -0.76
N GLY A 11 4.06 -8.41 -1.26
CA GLY A 11 3.98 -8.74 -2.69
C GLY A 11 2.53 -8.84 -3.17
N ASP A 12 1.66 -9.46 -2.38
CA ASP A 12 0.23 -9.57 -2.66
C ASP A 12 -0.45 -8.19 -2.65
N LEU A 13 -0.20 -7.39 -1.61
CA LEU A 13 -0.68 -6.01 -1.53
C LEU A 13 -0.20 -5.18 -2.73
N ALA A 14 1.07 -5.27 -3.12
CA ALA A 14 1.60 -4.54 -4.27
C ALA A 14 0.94 -4.95 -5.59
N ARG A 15 0.59 -6.24 -5.74
CA ARG A 15 -0.14 -6.74 -6.91
C ARG A 15 -1.57 -6.23 -6.94
N ASP A 16 -2.25 -6.23 -5.79
CA ASP A 16 -3.63 -5.75 -5.66
C ASP A 16 -3.72 -4.26 -5.96
N VAL A 17 -2.85 -3.45 -5.35
CA VAL A 17 -2.73 -2.01 -5.64
C VAL A 17 -2.49 -1.75 -7.13
N ARG A 18 -1.61 -2.52 -7.76
CA ARG A 18 -1.31 -2.38 -9.19
C ARG A 18 -2.49 -2.77 -10.09
N ALA A 19 -3.31 -3.72 -9.67
CA ALA A 19 -4.47 -4.18 -10.42
C ALA A 19 -5.71 -3.27 -10.21
N ASP A 20 -5.76 -2.55 -9.09
CA ASP A 20 -6.84 -1.64 -8.75
C ASP A 20 -6.79 -0.35 -9.57
N ARG A 21 -7.72 -0.23 -10.52
CA ARG A 21 -7.86 0.96 -11.38
C ARG A 21 -8.44 2.17 -10.67
N GLN A 22 -9.01 1.97 -9.50
CA GLN A 22 -9.58 3.02 -8.65
C GLN A 22 -8.66 3.37 -7.49
N TRP A 23 -7.44 2.83 -7.49
CA TRP A 23 -6.46 3.18 -6.49
C TRP A 23 -6.25 4.70 -6.49
N PRO A 24 -6.35 5.37 -5.33
CA PRO A 24 -6.12 6.80 -5.24
C PRO A 24 -4.67 7.13 -5.66
N GLN A 25 -4.51 8.03 -6.63
CA GLN A 25 -3.20 8.47 -7.13
C GLN A 25 -3.00 9.99 -6.93
N ASP A 26 -3.84 10.62 -6.09
CA ASP A 26 -3.74 12.03 -5.80
C ASP A 26 -2.47 12.33 -4.99
N GLU A 27 -1.80 13.43 -5.34
CA GLU A 27 -0.71 13.98 -4.54
C GLU A 27 -1.25 15.09 -3.60
N PRO A 28 -0.79 15.14 -2.34
CA PRO A 28 0.23 14.29 -1.75
C PRO A 28 -0.29 12.89 -1.39
N GLU A 29 0.57 11.88 -1.53
CA GLU A 29 0.29 10.53 -1.04
C GLU A 29 0.04 10.55 0.48
N SER A 30 -0.92 9.76 0.96
CA SER A 30 -1.27 9.69 2.37
C SER A 30 -1.59 8.27 2.80
N PHE A 31 -1.01 7.85 3.92
CA PHE A 31 -1.37 6.59 4.57
C PHE A 31 -2.87 6.49 4.85
N GLU A 32 -3.46 7.56 5.39
CA GLU A 32 -4.88 7.59 5.75
C GLU A 32 -5.75 7.33 4.51
N LEU A 33 -5.45 7.99 3.40
CA LEU A 33 -6.16 7.82 2.13
C LEU A 33 -6.10 6.37 1.63
N TYR A 34 -4.90 5.76 1.66
CA TYR A 34 -4.71 4.38 1.22
C TYR A 34 -5.35 3.37 2.17
N ASN A 35 -5.29 3.62 3.47
CA ASN A 35 -5.92 2.76 4.48
C ASN A 35 -7.46 2.82 4.38
N GLU A 36 -8.04 4.02 4.25
CA GLU A 36 -9.48 4.20 4.08
C GLU A 36 -9.99 3.53 2.79
N HIS A 37 -9.22 3.59 1.71
CA HIS A 37 -9.55 2.92 0.45
C HIS A 37 -9.57 1.40 0.60
N LEU A 38 -8.55 0.82 1.23
CA LEU A 38 -8.51 -0.61 1.54
C LEU A 38 -9.67 -1.03 2.47
N GLU A 39 -9.98 -0.25 3.49
CA GLU A 39 -11.11 -0.52 4.39
C GLU A 39 -12.45 -0.46 3.65
N SER A 40 -12.64 0.52 2.76
CA SER A 40 -13.82 0.65 1.90
C SER A 40 -14.03 -0.57 0.99
N MET A 41 -12.94 -1.12 0.46
CA MET A 41 -12.95 -2.37 -0.31
C MET A 41 -13.09 -3.64 0.55
N ARG A 42 -13.20 -3.50 1.87
CA ARG A 42 -13.19 -4.61 2.86
C ARG A 42 -11.95 -5.51 2.72
N ALA A 43 -10.79 -4.90 2.50
CA ALA A 43 -9.53 -5.61 2.51
C ALA A 43 -9.34 -6.35 3.85
N CYS A 44 -8.64 -7.49 3.80
CA CYS A 44 -8.37 -8.27 5.01
C CYS A 44 -7.41 -7.53 5.95
N SER A 45 -7.46 -7.87 7.24
CA SER A 45 -6.63 -7.24 8.27
C SER A 45 -5.13 -7.33 7.97
N ASP A 46 -4.66 -8.44 7.38
CA ASP A 46 -3.27 -8.59 6.93
C ASP A 46 -2.86 -7.53 5.91
N ALA A 47 -3.73 -7.16 4.96
CA ALA A 47 -3.43 -6.13 3.96
C ALA A 47 -3.28 -4.74 4.61
N LEU A 48 -4.15 -4.42 5.59
CA LEU A 48 -4.08 -3.16 6.35
C LEU A 48 -2.79 -3.08 7.20
N VAL A 49 -2.45 -4.17 7.89
CA VAL A 49 -1.20 -4.25 8.67
C VAL A 49 0.01 -4.12 7.75
N THR A 50 0.01 -4.83 6.62
CA THR A 50 1.09 -4.76 5.63
C THR A 50 1.27 -3.35 5.07
N LEU A 51 0.17 -2.66 4.74
CA LEU A 51 0.23 -1.26 4.29
C LEU A 51 0.88 -0.38 5.37
N LYS A 52 0.48 -0.54 6.64
CA LYS A 52 1.03 0.22 7.76
C LYS A 52 2.53 0.00 7.95
N GLU A 53 2.99 -1.25 7.89
CA GLU A 53 4.41 -1.58 7.99
C GLU A 53 5.20 -1.00 6.81
N ALA A 54 4.68 -1.17 5.58
CA ALA A 54 5.32 -0.63 4.38
C ALA A 54 5.39 0.90 4.40
N TRP A 55 4.34 1.56 4.88
CA TRP A 55 4.30 3.01 5.01
C TRP A 55 5.31 3.52 6.03
N GLY A 56 5.45 2.84 7.18
CA GLY A 56 6.47 3.19 8.17
C GLY A 56 7.88 3.16 7.56
N LEU A 57 8.19 2.13 6.77
CA LEU A 57 9.47 2.05 6.04
C LEU A 57 9.62 3.17 5.00
N TYR A 58 8.54 3.55 4.32
CA TYR A 58 8.54 4.64 3.34
C TYR A 58 8.82 6.00 4.01
N GLU A 59 8.20 6.29 5.15
CA GLU A 59 8.42 7.54 5.89
C GLU A 59 9.82 7.62 6.52
N GLU A 60 10.41 6.49 6.89
CA GLU A 60 11.79 6.42 7.37
C GLU A 60 12.82 6.64 6.24
N ILE A 61 12.43 6.42 4.98
CA ILE A 61 13.23 6.79 3.82
C ILE A 61 12.93 8.25 3.51
N PRO A 62 13.87 9.20 3.71
CA PRO A 62 13.63 10.58 3.33
C PRO A 62 13.29 10.61 1.84
N ALA A 63 12.10 11.11 1.50
CA ALA A 63 11.66 11.30 0.13
C ALA A 63 12.78 12.04 -0.61
N GLN A 64 13.50 11.32 -1.48
CA GLN A 64 14.63 11.88 -2.21
C GLN A 64 14.09 13.01 -3.09
N THR A 65 14.44 14.25 -2.73
CA THR A 65 14.03 15.50 -3.39
C THR A 65 14.63 15.64 -4.78
#